data_AF-A0A367IMQ1-F1
#
_entry.id   AF-A0A367IMQ1-F1
#
_cell.length_a   1.000
_cell.length_b   1.000
_cell.length_c   1.000
_cell.angle_alpha   90.00
_cell.angle_beta   90.00
_cell.angle_gamma   90.00
#
_symmetry.space_group_name_H-M   'P 1'
#
loop_
_entity.id
_entity.type
_entity.pdbx_description
1 polymer ?
#
loop_
_entity_poly.entity_id
_entity_poly.type
_entity_poly.pdbx_seq_one_letter_code
_entity_poly.pdbx_strand_id
1 'polypeptide(L)'
;MEDRDQTRDSEDNADLSNSNVPPPEVDTSLVKLYDDIRITVRREAGIISSVFPQPATVMQVLLQRIFAQSIQNHIELLLSRSEKCSHLAYLRTLASTHAETKRLIENLKFYCDKEVPLKDSTDINGLASSASPDETLDRCMDDLFVPYTEG
;
A
#
# COMPACT_ATOMS: atom_id res chain seq x y z
N MET A 1 -31.89 14.10 14.82
CA MET A 1 -31.23 13.16 13.91
C MET A 1 -30.80 14.02 12.75
N GLU A 2 -29.54 14.43 12.72
CA GLU A 2 -28.91 15.15 11.60
C GLU A 2 -27.42 15.29 11.92
N ASP A 3 -26.67 14.43 11.24
CA ASP A 3 -25.33 14.57 10.68
C ASP A 3 -24.28 15.41 11.42
N ARG A 4 -23.30 14.70 11.96
CA ARG A 4 -22.16 15.24 12.69
C ARG A 4 -20.82 14.73 12.15
N ASP A 5 -20.72 14.56 10.83
CA ASP A 5 -19.51 13.99 10.19
C ASP A 5 -18.99 14.79 9.00
N GLN A 6 -18.90 16.13 9.12
CA GLN A 6 -18.44 16.97 8.01
C GLN A 6 -17.53 18.11 8.45
N THR A 7 -16.47 17.84 9.22
CA THR A 7 -15.41 18.84 9.49
C THR A 7 -14.03 18.24 9.81
N ARG A 8 -13.61 17.14 9.16
CA ARG A 8 -12.22 16.65 9.31
C ARG A 8 -11.42 16.56 8.01
N ASP A 9 -12.04 16.80 6.86
CA ASP A 9 -11.38 16.66 5.55
C ASP A 9 -10.71 17.96 5.02
N SER A 10 -10.62 19.01 5.84
CA SER A 10 -10.29 20.36 5.32
C SER A 10 -8.95 20.96 5.79
N GLU A 11 -8.27 20.40 6.78
CA GLU A 11 -7.04 21.00 7.29
C GLU A 11 -5.79 20.58 6.49
N ASP A 12 -5.70 19.31 6.08
CA ASP A 12 -4.51 18.78 5.38
C ASP A 12 -4.38 19.28 3.93
N ASN A 13 -5.47 19.74 3.31
CA ASN A 13 -5.52 20.02 1.87
C ASN A 13 -5.22 21.49 1.50
N ALA A 14 -5.35 22.41 2.47
CA ALA A 14 -5.20 23.86 2.22
C ALA A 14 -3.75 24.27 1.91
N ASP A 15 -2.77 23.51 2.39
CA ASP A 15 -1.35 23.88 2.32
C ASP A 15 -0.58 23.23 1.14
N LEU A 16 -1.22 22.29 0.43
CA LEU A 16 -0.59 21.57 -0.69
C LEU A 16 -0.30 22.48 -1.90
N SER A 17 -1.03 23.58 -2.05
CA SER A 17 -0.91 24.50 -3.20
C SER A 17 0.03 25.69 -2.94
N ASN A 18 0.52 25.88 -1.71
CA ASN A 18 1.41 26.98 -1.37
C ASN A 18 2.87 26.62 -1.70
N SER A 19 3.48 27.35 -2.64
CA SER A 19 4.90 27.14 -3.02
C SER A 19 5.89 27.58 -1.94
N ASN A 20 5.48 28.42 -0.98
CA ASN A 20 6.33 28.97 0.07
C ASN A 20 6.29 28.15 1.38
N VAL A 21 5.46 27.10 1.43
CA VAL A 21 5.33 26.24 2.59
C VAL A 21 5.99 24.89 2.27
N PRO A 22 6.78 24.31 3.20
CA PRO A 22 7.30 22.96 3.05
C PRO A 22 6.15 21.97 2.76
N PRO A 23 6.44 20.86 2.06
CA PRO A 23 5.42 19.85 1.76
C PRO A 23 4.67 19.45 3.04
N PRO A 24 3.33 19.41 3.02
CA PRO A 24 2.54 18.98 4.17
C PRO A 24 2.91 17.57 4.63
N GLU A 25 2.62 17.27 5.89
CA GLU A 25 2.71 15.90 6.39
C GLU A 25 1.82 14.96 5.57
N VAL A 26 2.21 13.68 5.54
CA VAL A 26 1.49 12.62 4.82
C VAL A 26 0.03 12.62 5.21
N ASP A 27 -0.86 12.44 4.23
CA ASP A 27 -2.30 12.37 4.48
C ASP A 27 -2.65 11.33 5.56
N THR A 28 -3.33 11.79 6.61
CA THR A 28 -3.67 10.97 7.78
C THR A 28 -4.48 9.72 7.42
N SER A 29 -5.32 9.79 6.38
CA SER A 29 -6.11 8.65 5.92
C SER A 29 -5.25 7.56 5.27
N LEU A 30 -4.17 7.94 4.57
CA LEU A 30 -3.22 7.00 3.99
C LEU A 30 -2.46 6.25 5.08
N VAL A 31 -2.00 6.97 6.10
CA VAL A 31 -1.29 6.38 7.25
C VAL A 31 -2.18 5.34 7.95
N LYS A 32 -3.44 5.69 8.21
CA LYS A 32 -4.43 4.77 8.81
C LYS A 32 -4.67 3.53 7.95
N LEU A 33 -4.82 3.71 6.64
CA LEU A 33 -4.97 2.60 5.71
C LEU A 33 -3.77 1.64 5.79
N TYR A 34 -2.55 2.17 5.84
CA TYR A 34 -1.34 1.35 5.92
C TYR A 34 -1.20 0.66 7.28
N ASP A 35 -1.61 1.29 8.37
CA ASP A 35 -1.75 0.62 9.67
C ASP A 35 -2.72 -0.56 9.62
N ASP A 36 -3.90 -0.35 9.07
CA ASP A 36 -4.93 -1.39 8.96
C ASP A 36 -4.48 -2.56 8.07
N ILE A 37 -3.78 -2.26 6.97
CA ILE A 37 -3.17 -3.28 6.10
C ILE A 37 -2.14 -4.09 6.88
N ARG A 38 -1.24 -3.44 7.64
CA ARG A 38 -0.22 -4.15 8.44
C ARG A 38 -0.86 -5.09 9.46
N ILE A 39 -1.91 -4.64 10.14
CA ILE A 39 -2.65 -5.46 11.11
C ILE A 39 -3.34 -6.65 10.41
N THR A 40 -4.00 -6.38 9.28
CA THR A 40 -4.74 -7.39 8.51
C THR A 40 -3.80 -8.45 7.96
N VAL A 41 -2.71 -8.08 7.29
CA VAL A 41 -1.73 -9.03 6.74
C VAL A 41 -1.16 -9.92 7.85
N ARG A 42 -0.84 -9.35 9.02
CA ARG A 42 -0.34 -10.13 10.16
C ARG A 42 -1.35 -11.17 10.64
N ARG A 43 -2.62 -10.78 10.79
CA ARG A 43 -3.69 -11.71 11.19
C ARG A 43 -3.88 -12.80 10.15
N GLU A 44 -4.03 -12.41 8.89
CA GLU A 44 -4.29 -13.34 7.79
C GLU A 44 -3.11 -14.28 7.56
N ALA A 45 -1.86 -13.86 7.77
CA ALA A 45 -0.69 -14.74 7.65
C ALA A 45 -0.72 -15.95 8.61
N GLY A 46 -1.15 -15.74 9.86
CA GLY A 46 -1.30 -16.84 10.83
C GLY A 46 -2.41 -17.81 10.45
N ILE A 47 -3.50 -17.30 9.88
CA ILE A 47 -4.59 -18.14 9.37
C ILE A 47 -4.11 -18.88 8.13
N ILE A 48 -3.52 -18.18 7.17
CA ILE A 48 -3.07 -18.73 5.90
C ILE A 48 -2.08 -19.88 6.11
N SER A 49 -1.12 -19.68 7.01
CA SER A 49 -0.12 -20.71 7.34
C SER A 49 -0.71 -21.95 8.03
N SER A 50 -1.85 -21.82 8.71
CA SER A 50 -2.49 -22.94 9.42
C SER A 50 -3.56 -23.67 8.60
N VAL A 51 -4.16 -23.01 7.60
CA VAL A 51 -5.31 -23.58 6.85
C VAL A 51 -5.00 -23.94 5.40
N PHE A 52 -3.90 -23.44 4.81
CA PHE A 52 -3.55 -23.74 3.41
C PHE A 52 -2.30 -24.64 3.28
N PRO A 53 -2.30 -25.57 2.30
CA PRO A 53 -1.13 -26.39 1.99
C PRO A 53 0.05 -25.62 1.40
N GLN A 54 -0.21 -24.48 0.73
CA GLN A 54 0.81 -23.61 0.13
C GLN A 54 0.59 -22.15 0.58
N PRO A 55 1.06 -21.78 1.79
CA PRO A 55 0.84 -20.44 2.34
C PRO A 55 1.47 -19.30 1.52
N ALA A 56 2.59 -19.56 0.83
CA ALA A 56 3.32 -18.57 0.04
C ALA A 56 2.46 -18.00 -1.10
N THR A 57 1.87 -18.88 -1.90
CA THR A 57 1.05 -18.50 -3.06
C THR A 57 -0.18 -17.72 -2.63
N VAL A 58 -0.83 -18.12 -1.54
CA VAL A 58 -2.01 -17.42 -1.02
C VAL A 58 -1.61 -16.04 -0.50
N MET A 59 -0.46 -15.92 0.17
CA MET A 59 0.07 -14.62 0.61
C MET A 59 0.34 -13.69 -0.57
N GLN A 60 0.94 -14.18 -1.65
CA GLN A 60 1.17 -13.36 -2.86
C GLN A 60 -0.15 -12.84 -3.44
N VAL A 61 -1.16 -13.68 -3.59
CA VAL A 61 -2.48 -13.27 -4.12
C VAL A 61 -3.18 -12.28 -3.19
N LEU A 62 -3.06 -12.47 -1.87
CA LEU A 62 -3.57 -11.52 -0.88
C LEU A 62 -2.92 -10.15 -1.04
N LEU A 63 -1.58 -10.10 -1.09
CA LEU A 63 -0.81 -8.86 -1.25
C LEU A 63 -1.16 -8.17 -2.56
N GLN A 64 -1.18 -8.90 -3.68
CA GLN A 64 -1.60 -8.38 -4.99
C GLN A 64 -3.00 -7.75 -4.91
N ARG A 65 -3.96 -8.42 -4.25
CA ARG A 65 -5.32 -7.88 -4.09
C ARG A 65 -5.35 -6.61 -3.24
N ILE A 66 -4.59 -6.58 -2.14
CA ILE A 66 -4.50 -5.40 -1.28
C ILE A 66 -3.97 -4.20 -2.08
N PHE A 67 -2.93 -4.39 -2.88
CA PHE A 67 -2.38 -3.33 -3.72
C PHE A 67 -3.37 -2.89 -4.80
N ALA A 68 -3.91 -3.83 -5.58
CA ALA A 68 -4.77 -3.53 -6.72
C ALA A 68 -6.16 -2.99 -6.35
N GLN A 69 -6.62 -3.20 -5.11
CA GLN A 69 -7.96 -2.77 -4.67
C GLN A 69 -7.88 -1.71 -3.57
N SER A 70 -7.24 -2.02 -2.45
CA SER A 70 -7.27 -1.14 -1.29
C SER A 70 -6.38 0.08 -1.50
N ILE A 71 -5.12 -0.16 -1.85
CA ILE A 71 -4.12 0.90 -2.01
C ILE A 71 -4.43 1.70 -3.28
N GLN A 72 -4.62 1.04 -4.44
CA GLN A 72 -4.95 1.70 -5.71
C GLN A 72 -6.11 2.69 -5.57
N ASN A 73 -7.27 2.24 -5.05
CA ASN A 73 -8.45 3.09 -4.92
C ASN A 73 -8.21 4.31 -4.04
N HIS A 74 -7.44 4.14 -2.96
CA HIS A 74 -7.14 5.24 -2.03
C HIS A 74 -6.18 6.25 -2.65
N ILE A 75 -5.15 5.78 -3.37
CA ILE A 75 -4.22 6.64 -4.11
C ILE A 75 -4.97 7.43 -5.18
N GLU A 76 -5.82 6.78 -5.98
CA GLU A 76 -6.65 7.44 -7.00
C GLU A 76 -7.52 8.54 -6.40
N LEU A 77 -8.13 8.28 -5.23
CA LEU A 77 -8.92 9.27 -4.51
C LEU A 77 -8.07 10.48 -4.08
N LEU A 78 -6.91 10.24 -3.47
CA LEU A 78 -6.02 11.29 -3.00
C LEU A 78 -5.50 12.15 -4.16
N LEU A 79 -5.07 11.50 -5.24
CA LEU A 79 -4.56 12.18 -6.44
C LEU A 79 -5.67 12.98 -7.15
N SER A 80 -6.88 12.42 -7.30
CA SER A 80 -8.01 13.15 -7.88
C SER A 80 -8.40 14.38 -7.04
N ARG A 81 -8.29 14.27 -5.71
CA ARG A 81 -8.58 15.38 -4.81
C ARG A 81 -7.51 16.47 -4.87
N SER A 82 -6.23 16.10 -4.91
CA SER A 82 -5.13 17.06 -4.97
C SER A 82 -5.00 17.74 -6.33
N GLU A 83 -5.33 17.04 -7.43
CA GLU A 83 -5.40 17.61 -8.77
C GLU A 83 -6.39 18.77 -8.86
N LYS A 84 -7.55 18.66 -8.19
CA LYS A 84 -8.56 19.73 -8.09
C LYS A 84 -8.05 20.96 -7.33
N CYS A 85 -7.03 20.80 -6.49
CA CYS A 85 -6.40 21.90 -5.76
C CYS A 85 -5.37 22.61 -6.64
N SER A 86 -4.35 21.88 -7.13
CA SER A 86 -3.37 22.38 -8.09
C SER A 86 -2.50 21.26 -8.64
N HIS A 87 -1.81 21.52 -9.76
CA HIS A 87 -0.82 20.56 -10.28
C HIS A 87 0.35 20.35 -9.30
N LEU A 88 0.77 21.40 -8.57
CA LEU A 88 1.79 21.26 -7.53
C LEU A 88 1.31 20.36 -6.37
N ALA A 89 0.04 20.49 -5.96
CA ALA A 89 -0.56 19.63 -4.96
C ALA A 89 -0.58 18.17 -5.43
N TYR A 90 -0.98 17.90 -6.68
CA TYR A 90 -0.93 16.57 -7.28
C TYR A 90 0.47 15.94 -7.18
N LEU A 91 1.51 16.65 -7.64
CA LEU A 91 2.88 16.15 -7.61
C LEU A 91 3.39 15.89 -6.19
N ARG A 92 3.03 16.75 -5.23
CA ARG A 92 3.38 16.58 -3.82
C ARG A 92 2.70 15.35 -3.22
N THR A 93 1.40 15.18 -3.47
CA THR A 93 0.65 14.00 -3.03
C THR A 93 1.18 12.72 -3.66
N LEU A 94 1.54 12.75 -4.96
CA LEU A 94 2.14 11.60 -5.63
C LEU A 94 3.47 11.21 -4.99
N ALA A 95 4.35 12.18 -4.77
CA ALA A 95 5.66 11.95 -4.14
C ALA A 95 5.55 11.42 -2.71
N SER A 96 4.68 12.00 -1.88
CA SER A 96 4.48 11.55 -0.50
C SER A 96 3.87 10.16 -0.44
N THR A 97 2.85 9.90 -1.25
CA THR A 97 2.19 8.60 -1.32
C THR A 97 3.17 7.51 -1.76
N HIS A 98 3.98 7.77 -2.80
CA HIS A 98 5.02 6.84 -3.25
C HIS A 98 6.04 6.52 -2.15
N ALA A 99 6.53 7.53 -1.42
CA ALA A 99 7.48 7.32 -0.33
C ALA A 99 6.89 6.45 0.79
N GLU A 100 5.62 6.66 1.14
CA GLU A 100 4.94 5.90 2.18
C GLU A 100 4.58 4.48 1.75
N THR A 101 4.16 4.27 0.49
CA THR A 101 3.94 2.91 -0.05
C THR A 101 5.24 2.11 0.00
N LYS A 102 6.37 2.73 -0.32
CA LYS A 102 7.68 2.07 -0.21
C LYS A 102 7.99 1.64 1.23
N ARG A 103 7.70 2.49 2.22
CA ARG A 103 7.85 2.16 3.65
C ARG A 103 6.94 1.00 4.07
N LEU A 104 5.71 0.96 3.56
CA LEU A 104 4.80 -0.17 3.77
C LEU A 104 5.40 -1.46 3.22
N ILE A 105 5.92 -1.44 1.99
CA ILE A 105 6.57 -2.61 1.38
C ILE A 105 7.73 -3.11 2.22
N GLU A 106 8.63 -2.22 2.66
CA GLU A 106 9.76 -2.59 3.51
C GLU A 106 9.29 -3.24 4.83
N ASN A 107 8.19 -2.74 5.42
CA ASN A 107 7.58 -3.35 6.61
C ASN A 107 6.99 -4.74 6.31
N LEU A 108 6.30 -4.91 5.18
CA LEU A 108 5.67 -6.17 4.79
C LEU A 108 6.73 -7.23 4.45
N LYS A 109 7.82 -6.86 3.77
CA LYS A 109 8.98 -7.72 3.51
C LYS A 109 9.61 -8.20 4.81
N PHE A 110 9.93 -7.26 5.71
CA PHE A 110 10.47 -7.60 7.03
C PHE A 110 9.56 -8.55 7.81
N TYR A 111 8.24 -8.36 7.72
CA TYR A 111 7.26 -9.25 8.36
C TYR A 111 7.26 -10.65 7.73
N CYS A 112 7.20 -10.74 6.40
CA CYS A 112 7.21 -12.01 5.68
C CYS A 112 8.49 -12.82 5.97
N ASP A 113 9.63 -12.15 6.08
CA ASP A 113 10.92 -12.77 6.40
C ASP A 113 10.99 -13.35 7.83
N LYS A 114 10.30 -12.73 8.78
CA LYS A 114 10.41 -13.05 10.22
C LYS A 114 9.35 -14.02 10.71
N GLU A 115 8.11 -13.88 10.25
CA GLU A 115 6.95 -14.50 10.91
C GLU A 115 6.31 -15.61 10.08
N VAL A 116 6.56 -15.64 8.77
CA VAL A 116 6.02 -16.69 7.91
C VAL A 116 7.18 -17.59 7.48
N PRO A 117 7.28 -18.84 7.97
CA PRO A 117 8.27 -19.79 7.47
C PRO A 117 7.86 -20.26 6.07
N LEU A 118 7.85 -19.33 5.09
CA LEU A 118 7.57 -19.59 3.68
C LEU A 118 8.74 -20.28 2.97
N LYS A 119 9.85 -20.50 3.70
CA LYS A 119 11.10 -21.04 3.16
C LYS A 119 11.01 -22.51 2.73
N ASP A 120 10.00 -23.25 3.18
CA ASP A 120 9.70 -24.60 2.65
C ASP A 120 8.66 -24.54 1.53
N SER A 121 8.85 -23.63 0.57
CA SER A 121 8.19 -23.73 -0.75
C SER A 121 9.12 -24.45 -1.71
N THR A 122 9.54 -25.66 -1.34
CA THR A 122 10.04 -26.61 -2.34
C THR A 122 8.82 -27.26 -2.96
N ASP A 123 8.60 -27.01 -4.26
CA ASP A 123 7.59 -27.74 -5.01
C ASP A 123 7.86 -29.25 -4.89
N ILE A 124 6.85 -30.11 -5.03
CA ILE A 124 6.99 -31.60 -5.04
C ILE A 124 8.09 -32.09 -6.01
N ASN A 125 8.49 -31.26 -6.98
CA ASN A 125 9.52 -31.54 -7.98
C ASN A 125 10.92 -30.97 -7.67
N GLY A 126 11.15 -30.30 -6.53
CA GLY A 126 12.44 -29.70 -6.17
C GLY A 126 12.89 -28.54 -7.06
N LEU A 127 12.00 -28.05 -7.93
CA LEU A 127 12.18 -26.81 -8.68
C LEU A 127 11.54 -25.70 -7.86
N ALA A 128 12.21 -24.56 -7.72
CA ALA A 128 11.60 -23.38 -7.10
C ALA A 128 10.76 -22.68 -8.19
N SER A 129 9.43 -22.75 -8.13
CA SER A 129 8.60 -21.89 -8.98
C SER A 129 7.49 -21.18 -8.23
N SER A 130 7.70 -19.88 -8.03
CA SER A 130 6.78 -18.76 -8.30
C SER A 130 7.15 -17.61 -7.37
N ALA A 131 7.21 -16.40 -7.93
CA ALA A 131 7.86 -15.20 -7.37
C ALA A 131 7.76 -15.09 -5.83
N SER A 132 8.86 -14.78 -5.15
CA SER A 132 8.82 -14.60 -3.69
C SER A 132 7.80 -13.51 -3.30
N PRO A 133 7.26 -13.52 -2.07
CA PRO A 133 6.44 -12.41 -1.57
C PRO A 133 7.14 -11.05 -1.74
N ASP A 134 8.46 -11.02 -1.61
CA ASP A 134 9.28 -9.82 -1.84
C ASP A 134 9.23 -9.33 -3.28
N GLU A 135 9.46 -10.22 -4.25
CA GLU A 135 9.35 -9.91 -5.68
C GLU A 135 7.91 -9.50 -6.05
N THR A 136 6.91 -10.08 -5.38
CA THR A 136 5.50 -9.71 -5.57
C THR A 136 5.24 -8.29 -5.09
N LEU A 137 5.76 -7.91 -3.93
CA LEU A 137 5.64 -6.54 -3.39
C LEU A 137 6.34 -5.51 -4.29
N ASP A 138 7.52 -5.84 -4.82
CA ASP A 138 8.23 -4.97 -5.75
C ASP A 138 7.44 -4.77 -7.05
N ARG A 139 6.93 -5.85 -7.65
CA ARG A 139 6.07 -5.74 -8.84
C ARG A 139 4.81 -4.92 -8.55
N CYS A 140 4.17 -5.12 -7.39
CA CYS A 140 3.00 -4.34 -7.02
C CYS A 140 3.32 -2.84 -6.86
N MET A 141 4.53 -2.48 -6.43
CA MET A 141 4.98 -1.08 -6.39
C MET A 141 5.05 -0.48 -7.79
N ASP A 142 5.71 -1.20 -8.70
CA ASP A 142 5.90 -0.73 -10.08
C ASP A 142 4.54 -0.58 -10.77
N ASP A 143 3.71 -1.62 -10.75
CA ASP A 143 2.39 -1.63 -11.38
C ASP A 143 1.46 -0.53 -10.84
N LEU A 144 1.54 -0.22 -9.55
CA LEU A 144 0.74 0.82 -8.88
C LEU A 144 1.10 2.22 -9.35
N PHE A 145 2.37 2.48 -9.67
CA PHE A 145 2.85 3.83 -9.98
C PHE A 145 3.12 4.12 -11.45
N VAL A 146 3.29 3.09 -12.29
CA VAL A 146 3.46 3.23 -13.76
C VAL A 146 2.47 4.21 -14.39
N PRO A 147 1.14 4.15 -14.11
CA PRO A 147 0.17 5.06 -14.71
C PRO A 147 0.40 6.55 -14.39
N TYR A 148 1.15 6.85 -13.32
CA TYR A 148 1.41 8.20 -12.85
C TYR A 148 2.80 8.72 -13.22
N THR A 149 3.72 7.84 -13.65
CA THR A 149 5.11 8.17 -13.97
C THR A 149 5.45 8.10 -15.45
N GLU A 150 4.72 7.31 -16.25
CA GLU A 150 5.01 7.08 -17.68
C GLU A 150 4.01 7.78 -18.63
N GLY A 151 3.39 8.87 -18.16
CA GLY A 151 2.42 9.68 -18.94
C GLY A 151 3.01 10.43 -20.13
#